data_AF-A0AAJ4K9A3-F1
#
_entry.id   AF-A0AAJ4K9A3-F1
#
_cell.length_a   1.000
_cell.length_b   1.000
_cell.length_c   1.000
_cell.angle_alpha   90.00
_cell.angle_beta   90.00
_cell.angle_gamma   90.00
#
_symmetry.space_group_name_H-M   'P 1'
#
loop_
_entity.id
_entity.type
_entity.pdbx_description
1 polymer ?
#
loop_
_entity_poly.entity_id
_entity_poly.type
_entity_poly.pdbx_seq_one_letter_code
_entity_poly.pdbx_strand_id
1 'polypeptide(L)'
;MDKNFTPEQIDMINRIVFAHLDQMKQKTAEIVEETERAAHQQLQDSGIDITDFSPANQSFLMVTLIQNLIDRVHGGDMAVAQQLITMEAKRLNVSVNVEADQSRS
;
A
#
# COMPACT_ATOMS: atom_id res chain seq x y z
N MET A 1 -8.43 20.00 -24.53
CA MET A 1 -7.29 20.94 -24.47
C MET A 1 -6.62 20.69 -23.14
N ASP A 2 -5.37 20.21 -23.15
CA ASP A 2 -4.60 20.12 -21.93
C ASP A 2 -4.35 21.54 -21.41
N LYS A 3 -4.78 21.79 -20.16
CA LYS A 3 -4.44 23.03 -19.49
C LYS A 3 -2.97 22.94 -19.10
N ASN A 4 -2.12 23.69 -19.78
CA ASN A 4 -0.73 23.82 -19.38
C ASN A 4 -0.66 24.69 -18.11
N PHE A 5 -0.21 24.11 -17.02
CA PHE A 5 0.06 24.81 -15.76
C PHE A 5 1.36 25.60 -15.87
N THR A 6 1.44 26.76 -15.21
CA THR A 6 2.71 27.47 -15.06
C THR A 6 3.64 26.72 -14.10
N PRO A 7 4.97 26.95 -14.15
CA PRO A 7 5.91 26.36 -13.20
C PRO A 7 5.49 26.57 -11.73
N GLU A 8 5.03 27.77 -11.38
CA GLU A 8 4.58 28.11 -10.03
C GLU A 8 3.32 27.33 -9.63
N GLN A 9 2.41 27.10 -10.58
CA GLN A 9 1.23 26.27 -10.35
C GLN A 9 1.62 24.79 -10.16
N ILE A 10 2.60 24.29 -10.93
CA ILE A 10 3.13 22.93 -10.78
C ILE A 10 3.77 22.75 -9.41
N ASP A 11 4.58 23.71 -8.96
CA ASP A 11 5.21 23.69 -7.64
C ASP A 11 4.18 23.70 -6.50
N MET A 12 3.14 24.53 -6.64
CA MET A 12 2.03 24.58 -5.69
C MET A 12 1.26 23.26 -5.65
N ILE A 13 0.93 22.67 -6.82
CA ILE A 13 0.25 21.38 -6.92
C ILE A 13 1.10 20.30 -6.26
N ASN A 14 2.39 20.20 -6.60
CA ASN A 14 3.30 19.22 -6.04
C ASN A 14 3.34 19.35 -4.51
N ARG A 15 3.52 20.56 -3.97
CA ARG A 15 3.55 20.79 -2.52
C ARG A 15 2.26 20.32 -1.83
N ILE A 16 1.10 20.66 -2.40
CA ILE A 16 -0.21 20.26 -1.83
C ILE A 16 -0.37 18.73 -1.88
N VAL A 17 -0.08 18.12 -3.03
CA VAL A 17 -0.23 16.68 -3.24
C VAL A 17 0.69 15.92 -2.28
N PHE A 18 1.98 16.28 -2.23
CA PHE A 18 2.93 15.61 -1.35
C PHE A 18 2.59 15.77 0.14
N ALA A 19 2.14 16.95 0.56
CA ALA A 19 1.68 17.13 1.95
C ALA A 19 0.51 16.20 2.31
N HIS A 20 -0.46 16.04 1.40
CA HIS A 20 -1.57 15.12 1.63
C HIS A 20 -1.15 13.64 1.53
N LEU A 21 -0.18 13.31 0.66
CA LEU A 21 0.39 11.95 0.61
C LEU A 21 1.06 11.60 1.95
N ASP A 22 1.82 12.52 2.54
CA ASP A 22 2.47 12.26 3.82
C ASP A 22 1.46 12.14 4.96
N GLN A 23 0.41 12.98 4.98
CA GLN A 23 -0.71 12.82 5.92
C GLN A 23 -1.44 11.48 5.74
N MET A 24 -1.64 11.03 4.51
CA MET A 24 -2.28 9.76 4.21
C MET A 24 -1.44 8.59 4.73
N LYS A 25 -0.12 8.61 4.52
CA LYS A 25 0.81 7.59 5.04
C LYS A 25 0.73 7.52 6.57
N GLN A 26 0.81 8.67 7.24
CA GLN A 26 0.77 8.73 8.69
C GLN A 26 -0.53 8.15 9.25
N LYS A 27 -1.69 8.61 8.74
CA LYS A 27 -3.00 8.12 9.19
C LYS A 27 -3.19 6.62 8.95
N THR A 28 -2.69 6.12 7.82
CA THR A 28 -2.77 4.69 7.51
C THR A 28 -1.95 3.88 8.49
N ALA A 29 -0.73 4.34 8.82
CA ALA A 29 0.12 3.66 9.81
C ALA A 29 -0.51 3.64 11.20
N GLU A 30 -1.09 4.76 11.65
CA GLU A 30 -1.80 4.86 12.93
C GLU A 30 -2.97 3.86 13.00
N ILE A 31 -3.81 3.80 11.96
CA ILE A 31 -4.95 2.86 11.89
C ILE A 31 -4.49 1.40 11.99
N VAL A 32 -3.39 1.04 11.29
CA VAL A 32 -2.86 -0.32 11.34
C VAL A 32 -2.37 -0.65 12.76
N GLU A 33 -1.56 0.22 13.35
CA GLU A 33 -0.99 0.00 14.68
C GLU A 33 -2.08 -0.10 15.76
N GLU A 34 -3.10 0.75 15.70
CA GLU A 34 -4.26 0.71 16.60
C GLU A 34 -5.04 -0.60 16.46
N THR A 35 -5.29 -1.02 15.22
CA THR A 35 -6.06 -2.26 14.95
C THR A 35 -5.28 -3.51 15.36
N GLU A 36 -3.98 -3.56 15.07
CA GLU A 36 -3.10 -4.66 15.49
C GLU A 36 -3.05 -4.76 17.01
N ARG A 37 -2.87 -3.63 17.71
CA ARG A 37 -2.86 -3.60 19.17
C ARG A 37 -4.18 -4.09 19.77
N ALA A 38 -5.32 -3.64 19.22
CA ALA A 38 -6.64 -4.05 19.69
C ALA A 38 -6.87 -5.56 19.50
N ALA A 39 -6.49 -6.11 18.34
CA ALA A 39 -6.59 -7.54 18.06
C ALA A 39 -5.71 -8.37 19.01
N HIS A 40 -4.45 -7.95 19.22
CA HIS A 40 -3.54 -8.60 20.16
C HIS A 40 -4.10 -8.57 21.59
N GLN A 41 -4.62 -7.44 22.04
CA GLN A 41 -5.20 -7.32 23.38
C GLN A 41 -6.40 -8.27 23.56
N GLN A 42 -7.32 -8.31 22.60
CA GLN A 42 -8.49 -9.20 22.68
C GLN A 42 -8.11 -10.69 22.73
N LEU A 43 -7.05 -11.07 22.01
CA LEU A 43 -6.53 -12.43 22.04
C LEU A 43 -5.88 -12.75 23.40
N GLN A 44 -5.07 -11.84 23.93
CA GLN A 44 -4.47 -11.98 25.26
C GLN A 44 -5.51 -12.07 26.37
N ASP A 45 -6.55 -11.22 26.31
CA ASP A 45 -7.69 -11.26 27.24
C ASP A 45 -8.44 -12.60 27.18
N SER A 46 -8.35 -13.29 26.04
CA SER A 46 -8.90 -14.64 25.82
C SER A 46 -7.90 -15.77 26.16
N GLY A 47 -6.72 -15.44 26.69
CA GLY A 47 -5.67 -16.39 27.04
C GLY A 47 -4.89 -16.96 25.84
N ILE A 48 -4.96 -16.30 24.68
CA ILE A 48 -4.29 -16.71 23.45
C ILE A 48 -3.15 -15.74 23.17
N ASP A 49 -1.92 -16.24 23.15
CA ASP A 49 -0.81 -15.52 22.56
C ASP A 49 -0.70 -15.89 21.07
N ILE A 50 -0.95 -14.92 20.19
CA ILE A 50 -0.91 -15.15 18.75
C ILE A 50 0.51 -15.46 18.25
N THR A 51 1.54 -15.02 19.00
CA THR A 51 2.94 -15.23 18.64
C THR A 51 3.39 -16.65 18.93
N ASP A 52 2.81 -17.30 19.95
CA ASP A 52 2.97 -18.73 20.21
C ASP A 52 2.32 -19.60 19.13
N PHE A 53 1.29 -19.07 18.45
CA PHE A 53 0.66 -19.77 17.33
C PHE A 53 1.47 -19.64 16.03
N SER A 54 1.84 -18.42 15.64
CA SER A 54 2.73 -18.18 14.49
C SER A 54 3.28 -16.74 14.49
N PRO A 55 4.61 -16.55 14.38
CA PRO A 55 5.21 -15.22 14.23
C PRO A 55 4.71 -14.45 12.99
N ALA A 56 4.27 -15.15 11.94
CA ALA A 56 3.74 -14.51 10.73
C ALA A 56 2.44 -13.72 10.97
N ASN A 57 1.74 -14.00 12.08
CA ASN A 57 0.49 -13.34 12.42
C ASN A 57 0.68 -11.88 12.86
N GLN A 58 1.87 -11.51 13.34
CA GLN A 58 2.18 -10.13 13.72
C GLN A 58 2.03 -9.17 12.54
N SER A 59 2.39 -9.61 11.34
CA SER A 59 2.32 -8.80 10.12
C SER A 59 1.08 -9.06 9.27
N PHE A 60 0.19 -9.96 9.70
CA PHE A 60 -0.91 -10.44 8.86
C PHE A 60 -1.90 -9.33 8.50
N LEU A 61 -2.23 -8.46 9.46
CA LEU A 61 -3.13 -7.32 9.23
C LEU A 61 -2.51 -6.30 8.26
N MET A 62 -1.24 -5.94 8.46
CA MET A 62 -0.50 -5.09 7.53
C MET A 62 -0.44 -5.67 6.11
N VAL A 63 -0.10 -6.95 5.96
CA VAL A 63 -0.03 -7.62 4.65
C VAL A 63 -1.41 -7.64 3.97
N THR A 64 -2.47 -7.93 4.72
CA THR A 64 -3.84 -7.93 4.20
C THR A 64 -4.27 -6.53 3.73
N LEU A 65 -3.91 -5.48 4.47
CA LEU A 65 -4.18 -4.11 4.07
C LEU A 65 -3.40 -3.74 2.80
N ILE A 66 -2.11 -4.06 2.73
CA ILE A 66 -1.28 -3.81 1.55
C ILE A 66 -1.89 -4.48 0.32
N GLN A 67 -2.31 -5.75 0.43
CA GLN A 67 -2.95 -6.46 -0.67
C GLN A 67 -4.25 -5.76 -1.11
N ASN A 68 -5.11 -5.37 -0.17
CA ASN A 68 -6.35 -4.65 -0.49
C ASN A 68 -6.10 -3.32 -1.23
N LEU A 69 -5.07 -2.58 -0.81
CA LEU A 69 -4.69 -1.33 -1.46
C LEU A 69 -4.15 -1.58 -2.87
N ILE A 70 -3.33 -2.61 -3.07
CA ILE A 70 -2.84 -3.03 -4.39
C ILE A 70 -4.02 -3.41 -5.30
N ASP A 71 -4.92 -4.27 -4.81
CA ASP A 71 -6.11 -4.71 -5.55
C ASP A 71 -6.96 -3.54 -6.01
N ARG A 72 -7.13 -2.54 -5.14
CA ARG A 72 -7.90 -1.33 -5.44
C ARG A 72 -7.23 -0.44 -6.48
N VAL A 73 -5.90 -0.39 -6.47
CA VAL A 73 -5.12 0.42 -7.39
C VAL A 73 -5.19 -0.14 -8.82
N HIS A 74 -5.17 -1.47 -8.98
CA HIS A 74 -5.27 -2.07 -10.30
C HIS A 74 -6.70 -2.48 -10.69
N GLY A 75 -7.66 -2.48 -9.75
CA GLY A 75 -9.07 -2.76 -10.01
C GLY A 75 -9.34 -4.16 -10.58
N GLY A 76 -8.46 -5.12 -10.31
CA GLY A 76 -8.47 -6.45 -10.93
C GLY A 76 -7.77 -6.55 -12.30
N ASP A 77 -7.27 -5.42 -12.86
CA ASP A 77 -6.51 -5.40 -14.11
C ASP A 77 -5.01 -5.66 -13.87
N MET A 78 -4.56 -6.88 -14.17
CA MET A 78 -3.18 -7.28 -13.97
C MET A 78 -2.18 -6.51 -14.85
N ALA A 79 -2.61 -5.95 -15.99
CA ALA A 79 -1.74 -5.12 -16.82
C ALA A 79 -1.46 -3.77 -16.14
N VAL A 80 -2.46 -3.18 -15.49
CA VAL A 80 -2.30 -1.97 -14.67
C VAL A 80 -1.39 -2.26 -13.47
N ALA A 81 -1.57 -3.39 -12.79
CA ALA A 81 -0.71 -3.82 -11.70
C ALA A 81 0.77 -3.89 -12.13
N GLN A 82 1.04 -4.54 -13.27
CA GLN A 82 2.39 -4.69 -13.82
C GLN A 82 3.03 -3.34 -14.18
N GLN A 83 2.26 -2.42 -14.76
CA GLN A 83 2.74 -1.07 -15.09
C GLN A 83 3.19 -0.31 -13.84
N LEU A 84 2.38 -0.34 -12.78
CA LEU A 84 2.67 0.36 -11.54
C LEU A 84 3.89 -0.21 -10.81
N ILE A 85 4.01 -1.54 -10.74
CA ILE A 85 5.20 -2.20 -10.17
C ILE A 85 6.46 -1.81 -10.97
N THR A 86 6.36 -1.78 -12.30
CA THR A 86 7.48 -1.38 -13.15
C THR A 86 7.87 0.09 -12.96
N MET A 87 6.89 0.98 -12.83
CA MET A 87 7.14 2.40 -12.55
C MET A 87 7.84 2.60 -11.21
N GLU A 88 7.39 1.89 -10.17
CA GLU A 88 7.96 1.98 -8.84
C GLU A 88 9.38 1.38 -8.80
N ALA A 89 9.60 0.25 -9.47
CA ALA A 89 10.94 -0.34 -9.58
C ALA A 89 11.91 0.59 -10.31
N LYS A 90 11.47 1.25 -11.40
CA LYS A 90 12.27 2.31 -12.06
C LYS A 90 12.58 3.47 -11.13
N ARG A 91 11.60 3.94 -10.34
CA ARG A 91 11.79 5.00 -9.33
C ARG A 91 12.85 4.61 -8.29
N LEU A 92 12.91 3.33 -7.93
CA LEU A 92 13.86 2.78 -6.95
C LEU A 92 15.18 2.28 -7.57
N ASN A 93 15.35 2.41 -8.89
CA ASN A 93 16.50 1.90 -9.64
C ASN A 93 16.70 0.37 -9.49
N VAL A 94 15.59 -0.37 -9.39
CA VAL A 94 15.54 -1.84 -9.32
C VAL A 94 15.05 -2.37 -10.66
N SER A 95 15.69 -3.43 -11.16
CA SER A 95 15.21 -4.18 -12.32
C SER A 95 14.29 -5.31 -11.85
N VAL A 96 13.04 -5.30 -12.29
CA VAL A 96 12.05 -6.36 -12.03
C VAL A 96 11.62 -6.98 -13.34
N ASN A 97 11.64 -8.31 -13.40
CA ASN A 97 10.98 -9.07 -14.46
C ASN A 97 9.65 -9.55 -13.88
N VAL A 98 8.55 -8.93 -14.32
CA VAL A 98 7.20 -9.26 -13.83
C VAL A 98 6.51 -10.03 -14.94
N GLU A 99 6.29 -11.33 -14.76
CA GLU A 99 5.49 -12.14 -15.68
C GLU A 99 4.01 -11.95 -15.32
N ALA A 100 3.21 -11.42 -16.23
CA ALA A 100 1.76 -11.42 -16.10
C ALA A 100 1.26 -12.82 -16.43
N ASP A 101 0.62 -13.50 -15.48
CA ASP A 101 0.01 -14.80 -15.71
C ASP A 101 -1.10 -14.63 -16.77
N GLN A 102 -0.86 -15.12 -17.99
CA GLN A 102 -1.81 -15.06 -19.11
C GLN A 102 -2.93 -16.10 -18.98
N SER A 103 -3.06 -16.74 -17.82
CA SER A 103 -4.07 -17.77 -17.56
C SER A 103 -5.46 -17.16 -17.36
N ARG A 104 -6.11 -16.77 -18.46
CA ARG A 104 -7.56 -16.92 -18.76
C ARG A 104 -7.90 -16.20 -20.07
N SER A 105 -7.83 -16.94 -21.17
CA SER A 105 -8.65 -16.73 -22.37
C SER A 105 -9.62 -17.89 -22.49
#